data_AF-A0A195DEM4-F1
#
_entry.id   AF-A0A195DEM4-F1
#
_cell.length_a   1.000
_cell.length_b   1.000
_cell.length_c   1.000
_cell.angle_alpha   90.00
_cell.angle_beta   90.00
_cell.angle_gamma   90.00
#
_symmetry.space_group_name_H-M   'P 1'
#
loop_
_entity.id
_entity.type
_entity.pdbx_description
1 polymer ?
#
loop_
_entity_poly.entity_id
_entity_poly.type
_entity_poly.pdbx_seq_one_letter_code
_entity_poly.pdbx_strand_id
1 'polypeptide(L)'
;VMASRTHVQRVRMLYKTILRLHRGLPTEVRPLGDGYVRDEFRRHKGCVESEAIIFLHEWTNYAVSLAEQLGLRGPHTAKPLGRYLKEEDVEKLRDEQVCQLYELMIAATGKSEDAKKT
;
A
#
# COMPACT_ATOMS: atom_id res chain seq x y z
N VAL A 1 4.76 31.94 11.66
CA VAL A 1 5.09 30.77 12.52
C VAL A 1 4.15 29.63 12.16
N MET A 2 4.62 28.57 11.51
CA MET A 2 3.77 27.37 11.30
C MET A 2 3.56 26.69 12.65
N ALA A 3 2.33 26.62 13.13
CA ALA A 3 2.00 25.94 14.38
C ALA A 3 2.38 24.46 14.30
N SER A 4 3.16 23.98 15.27
CA SER A 4 3.50 22.55 15.39
C SER A 4 2.22 21.77 15.67
N ARG A 5 1.91 20.80 14.81
CA ARG A 5 0.76 19.91 14.99
C ARG A 5 1.07 18.86 16.06
N THR A 6 0.07 18.54 16.88
CA THR A 6 0.14 17.40 17.82
C THR A 6 0.29 16.08 17.05
N HIS A 7 0.83 15.05 17.71
CA HIS A 7 0.95 13.71 17.13
C HIS A 7 -0.39 13.20 16.57
N VAL A 8 -1.46 13.28 17.37
CA VAL A 8 -2.81 12.84 16.97
C VAL A 8 -3.32 13.56 15.72
N GLN A 9 -3.04 14.86 15.59
CA GLN A 9 -3.42 15.63 14.39
C GLN A 9 -2.65 15.15 13.14
N ARG A 10 -1.36 14.83 13.28
CA ARG A 10 -0.53 14.30 12.18
C ARG A 10 -1.04 12.92 11.73
N VAL A 11 -1.30 12.01 12.67
CA VAL A 11 -1.87 10.68 12.40
C VAL A 11 -3.20 10.78 11.66
N ARG A 12 -4.13 11.60 12.17
CA ARG A 12 -5.45 11.81 11.56
C ARG A 12 -5.36 12.42 10.16
N MET A 13 -4.39 13.31 9.95
CA MET A 13 -4.16 13.90 8.64
C MET A 13 -3.68 12.84 7.64
N LEU A 14 -2.68 12.04 8.00
CA LEU A 14 -2.15 10.98 7.13
C LEU A 14 -3.25 10.00 6.75
N TYR A 15 -4.01 9.51 7.73
CA TYR A 15 -5.17 8.63 7.51
C TYR A 15 -6.18 9.22 6.51
N LYS A 16 -6.58 10.49 6.71
CA LYS A 16 -7.51 11.18 5.79
C LYS A 16 -6.91 11.48 4.41
N THR A 17 -5.60 11.65 4.32
CA THR A 17 -4.90 11.87 3.04
C THR A 17 -4.90 10.58 2.24
N ILE A 18 -4.57 9.44 2.85
CA ILE A 18 -4.59 8.12 2.19
C ILE A 18 -5.99 7.81 1.67
N LEU A 19 -7.04 7.95 2.49
CA LEU A 19 -8.42 7.71 2.04
C LEU A 19 -8.90 8.68 0.94
N ARG A 20 -8.29 9.86 0.82
CA ARG A 20 -8.54 10.76 -0.31
C ARG A 20 -7.84 10.29 -1.57
N LEU A 21 -6.59 9.85 -1.46
CA LEU A 21 -5.84 9.26 -2.58
C LEU A 21 -6.54 8.00 -3.11
N HIS A 22 -7.08 7.16 -2.23
CA HIS A 22 -7.84 5.96 -2.61
C HIS A 22 -9.04 6.24 -3.51
N ARG A 23 -9.59 7.47 -3.52
CA ARG A 23 -10.66 7.86 -4.45
C ARG A 23 -10.21 7.91 -5.91
N GLY A 24 -8.90 7.98 -6.15
CA GLY A 24 -8.31 7.89 -7.47
C GLY A 24 -8.00 6.45 -7.92
N LEU A 25 -8.14 5.45 -7.03
CA LEU A 25 -7.94 4.04 -7.41
C LEU A 25 -9.13 3.52 -8.24
N PRO A 26 -8.92 2.48 -9.08
CA PRO A 26 -10.00 1.75 -9.73
C PRO A 26 -11.03 1.25 -8.72
N THR A 27 -12.28 1.17 -9.16
CA THR A 27 -13.45 0.88 -8.32
C THR A 27 -13.32 -0.49 -7.63
N GLU A 28 -12.64 -1.44 -8.27
CA GLU A 28 -12.48 -2.82 -7.83
C GLU A 28 -11.45 -2.94 -6.70
N VAL A 29 -10.37 -2.16 -6.75
CA VAL A 29 -9.27 -2.21 -5.76
C VAL A 29 -9.48 -1.27 -4.58
N ARG A 30 -10.24 -0.18 -4.75
CA ARG A 30 -10.46 0.80 -3.68
C ARG A 30 -11.04 0.21 -2.39
N PRO A 31 -12.11 -0.63 -2.40
CA PRO A 31 -12.69 -1.17 -1.17
C PRO A 31 -11.71 -2.01 -0.36
N LEU A 32 -10.85 -2.76 -1.04
CA LEU A 32 -9.80 -3.56 -0.42
C LEU A 32 -8.79 -2.67 0.31
N GLY A 33 -8.33 -1.60 -0.34
CA GLY A 33 -7.44 -0.62 0.28
C GLY A 33 -8.10 0.13 1.46
N ASP A 34 -9.33 0.62 1.29
CA ASP A 34 -10.07 1.35 2.33
C ASP A 34 -10.33 0.49 3.58
N GLY A 35 -10.58 -0.81 3.40
CA GLY A 35 -10.65 -1.79 4.49
C GLY A 35 -9.31 -1.92 5.21
N TYR A 36 -8.25 -2.21 4.46
CA TYR A 36 -6.92 -2.44 5.02
C TYR A 36 -6.39 -1.24 5.83
N VAL A 37 -6.50 -0.01 5.28
CA VAL A 37 -6.08 1.23 5.97
C VAL A 37 -6.83 1.41 7.29
N ARG A 38 -8.14 1.17 7.30
CA ARG A 38 -8.96 1.29 8.52
C ARG A 38 -8.49 0.35 9.61
N ASP A 39 -8.20 -0.89 9.25
CA ASP A 39 -7.84 -1.92 10.21
C ASP A 39 -6.41 -1.76 10.71
N GLU A 40 -5.48 -1.36 9.86
CA GLU A 40 -4.09 -1.09 10.25
C GLU A 40 -3.97 0.11 11.19
N PHE A 41 -4.60 1.25 10.86
CA PHE A 41 -4.61 2.42 11.75
C PHE A 41 -5.35 2.15 13.06
N ARG A 42 -6.36 1.26 13.06
CA ARG A 42 -7.03 0.84 14.30
C ARG A 42 -6.10 -0.01 15.17
N ARG A 43 -5.41 -0.99 14.57
CA ARG A 43 -4.47 -1.88 15.27
C ARG A 43 -3.30 -1.11 15.90
N HIS A 44 -2.84 -0.05 15.25
CA HIS A 44 -1.70 0.76 15.72
C HIS A 44 -2.07 1.90 16.69
N LYS A 45 -3.32 2.00 17.16
CA LYS A 45 -3.71 3.07 18.10
C LYS A 45 -2.97 3.05 19.44
N GLY A 46 -2.54 1.88 19.89
CA GLY A 46 -1.88 1.68 21.19
C GLY A 46 -0.46 1.13 21.10
N CYS A 47 0.16 1.20 19.91
CA CYS A 47 1.54 0.75 19.73
C CYS A 47 2.53 1.65 20.50
N VAL A 48 3.72 1.14 20.77
CA VAL A 48 4.76 1.93 21.44
C VAL A 48 5.32 3.00 20.50
N GLU A 49 6.00 4.00 21.04
CA GLU A 49 6.45 5.16 20.26
C GLU A 49 7.39 4.78 19.10
N SER A 50 8.29 3.82 19.30
CA SER A 50 9.19 3.33 18.24
C SER A 50 8.42 2.71 17.07
N GLU A 51 7.41 1.89 17.36
CA GLU A 51 6.53 1.29 16.36
C GLU A 51 5.69 2.36 15.66
N ALA A 52 5.18 3.35 16.40
CA ALA A 52 4.42 4.46 15.84
C ALA A 52 5.24 5.29 14.85
N ILE A 53 6.53 5.53 15.15
CA ILE A 53 7.43 6.25 14.25
C ILE A 53 7.63 5.49 12.95
N ILE A 54 7.95 4.19 13.03
CA ILE A 54 8.13 3.33 11.85
C ILE A 54 6.83 3.26 11.04
N PHE A 55 5.71 3.02 11.71
CA PHE A 55 4.39 2.98 11.09
C PHE A 55 4.11 4.27 10.31
N LEU A 56 4.25 5.43 10.94
CA LEU A 56 3.96 6.70 10.27
C LEU A 56 4.91 7.00 9.11
N HIS A 57 6.17 6.58 9.22
CA HIS A 57 7.13 6.67 8.12
C HIS A 57 6.68 5.85 6.91
N GLU A 58 6.40 4.56 7.11
CA GLU A 58 5.99 3.65 6.02
C GLU A 58 4.66 4.07 5.38
N TRP A 59 3.69 4.48 6.20
CA TRP A 59 2.40 4.96 5.68
C TRP A 59 2.49 6.31 4.97
N THR A 60 3.48 7.15 5.33
CA THR A 60 3.79 8.38 4.60
C THR A 60 4.41 8.04 3.24
N ASN A 61 5.37 7.11 3.21
CA ASN A 61 5.99 6.64 1.96
C ASN A 61 4.96 6.01 1.01
N TYR A 62 4.03 5.23 1.55
CA TYR A 62 2.89 4.70 0.81
C TYR A 62 2.03 5.82 0.20
N ALA A 63 1.66 6.82 1.00
CA ALA A 63 0.86 7.94 0.51
C ALA A 63 1.56 8.74 -0.60
N VAL A 64 2.87 8.98 -0.47
CA VAL A 64 3.68 9.66 -1.49
C VAL A 64 3.72 8.83 -2.78
N SER A 65 4.05 7.54 -2.68
CA SER A 65 4.11 6.65 -3.85
C SER A 65 2.76 6.55 -4.56
N LEU A 66 1.66 6.47 -3.80
CA LEU A 66 0.33 6.43 -4.37
C LEU A 66 -0.03 7.75 -5.07
N ALA A 67 0.32 8.89 -4.47
CA ALA A 67 0.10 10.20 -5.09
C ALA A 67 0.87 10.36 -6.41
N GLU A 68 2.13 9.90 -6.46
CA GLU A 68 2.95 9.90 -7.68
C GLU A 68 2.33 9.04 -8.79
N GLN A 69 1.82 7.86 -8.45
CA GLN A 69 1.21 6.93 -9.42
C GLN A 69 -0.11 7.46 -9.97
N LEU A 70 -0.94 8.07 -9.12
CA LEU A 70 -2.24 8.63 -9.51
C LEU A 70 -2.09 9.92 -10.34
N GLY A 71 -0.97 10.62 -10.20
CA GLY A 71 -0.72 11.89 -10.87
C GLY A 71 -1.62 13.04 -10.36
N LEU A 72 -1.28 14.26 -10.77
CA LEU A 72 -1.97 15.49 -10.31
C LEU A 72 -3.42 15.62 -10.81
N ARG A 73 -3.81 14.87 -11.86
CA ARG A 73 -5.13 14.99 -12.53
C ARG A 73 -6.04 13.78 -12.33
N GLY A 74 -5.68 12.87 -11.41
CA GLY A 74 -6.50 11.71 -11.07
C GLY A 74 -6.34 10.53 -12.03
N PRO A 75 -7.22 9.50 -11.94
CA PRO A 75 -7.06 8.21 -12.59
C PRO A 75 -6.84 8.26 -14.11
N HIS A 76 -7.33 9.31 -14.77
CA HIS A 76 -7.14 9.52 -16.22
C HIS A 76 -5.70 9.84 -16.64
N THR A 77 -4.85 10.27 -15.70
CA THR A 77 -3.41 10.48 -15.91
C THR A 77 -2.56 9.49 -15.13
N ALA A 78 -3.18 8.51 -14.47
CA ALA A 78 -2.47 7.56 -13.64
C ALA A 78 -1.62 6.66 -14.53
N LYS A 79 -0.35 6.49 -14.15
CA LYS A 79 0.48 5.41 -14.67
C LYS A 79 -0.16 4.07 -14.29
N PRO A 80 0.22 2.94 -14.93
CA PRO A 80 -0.13 1.62 -14.41
C PRO A 80 0.17 1.57 -12.91
N LEU A 81 -0.84 1.23 -12.12
CA LEU A 81 -0.70 1.17 -10.67
C LEU A 81 0.25 0.03 -10.30
N GLY A 82 1.06 0.28 -9.28
CA GLY A 82 2.07 -0.65 -8.79
C GLY A 82 3.46 -0.41 -9.39
N ARG A 83 4.42 -1.16 -8.85
CA ARG A 83 5.81 -1.21 -9.28
C ARG A 83 6.27 -2.65 -9.18
N TYR A 84 7.25 -3.04 -9.99
CA TYR A 84 7.90 -4.34 -9.83
C TYR A 84 8.56 -4.41 -8.45
N LEU A 85 8.39 -5.56 -7.78
CA LEU A 85 9.16 -5.88 -6.59
C LEU A 85 10.64 -6.00 -6.98
N LYS A 86 11.50 -5.39 -6.19
CA LYS A 86 12.93 -5.61 -6.30
C LYS A 86 13.29 -6.95 -5.67
N GLU A 87 14.38 -7.55 -6.11
CA GLU A 87 14.90 -8.80 -5.55
C GLU A 87 15.13 -8.69 -4.03
N GLU A 88 15.72 -7.58 -3.58
CA GLU A 88 15.93 -7.26 -2.15
C GLU A 88 14.65 -7.23 -1.31
N ASP A 89 13.49 -6.99 -1.93
CA ASP A 89 12.20 -6.97 -1.23
C ASP A 89 11.56 -8.36 -1.19
N VAL A 90 11.84 -9.22 -2.18
CA VAL A 90 11.41 -10.62 -2.20
C VAL A 90 12.13 -11.41 -1.11
N GLU A 91 13.43 -11.15 -0.91
CA GLU A 91 14.24 -11.80 0.14
C GLU A 91 13.74 -11.52 1.57
N LYS A 92 12.95 -10.46 1.78
CA LYS A 92 12.36 -10.13 3.09
C LYS A 92 11.09 -10.93 3.39
N LEU A 93 10.54 -11.63 2.41
CA LEU A 93 9.34 -12.43 2.57
C LEU A 93 9.68 -13.79 3.19
N ARG A 94 8.79 -14.31 4.04
CA ARG A 94 8.87 -15.70 4.48
C ARG A 94 8.55 -16.63 3.31
N ASP A 95 9.07 -17.86 3.33
CA ASP A 95 8.85 -18.87 2.28
C ASP A 95 7.36 -19.02 1.91
N GLU A 96 6.48 -19.09 2.91
CA GLU A 96 5.03 -19.17 2.72
C GLU A 96 4.46 -17.96 1.95
N GLN A 97 4.98 -16.76 2.22
CA GLN A 97 4.54 -15.53 1.54
C GLN A 97 5.05 -15.49 0.09
N VAL A 98 6.24 -16.03 -0.17
CA VAL A 98 6.77 -16.19 -1.54
C VAL A 98 5.90 -17.16 -2.33
N CYS A 99 5.52 -18.30 -1.74
CA CYS A 99 4.59 -19.25 -2.36
C CYS A 99 3.24 -18.59 -2.67
N GLN A 100 2.64 -17.89 -1.71
CA GLN A 100 1.38 -17.17 -1.92
C GLN A 100 1.48 -16.11 -3.04
N LEU A 101 2.60 -15.39 -3.11
CA LEU A 101 2.83 -14.41 -4.15
C LEU A 101 2.95 -15.08 -5.54
N TYR A 102 3.59 -16.24 -5.62
CA TYR A 102 3.69 -17.04 -6.85
C TYR A 102 2.33 -17.58 -7.30
N GLU A 103 1.54 -18.14 -6.38
CA GLU A 103 0.17 -18.60 -6.66
C GLU A 103 -0.71 -17.46 -7.17
N LEU A 104 -0.60 -16.28 -6.54
CA LEU A 104 -1.31 -15.08 -6.98
C LEU A 104 -0.91 -14.67 -8.40
N MET A 105 0.38 -14.75 -8.75
CA MET A 105 0.87 -14.45 -10.10
C MET A 105 0.32 -15.42 -11.14
N ILE A 106 0.26 -16.72 -10.84
CA ILE A 106 -0.36 -17.73 -11.72
C ILE A 106 -1.85 -17.40 -11.91
N ALA A 107 -2.59 -17.20 -10.82
CA ALA A 107 -4.02 -16.91 -10.87
C ALA A 107 -4.35 -15.63 -11.67
N ALA A 108 -3.52 -14.60 -11.53
CA ALA A 108 -3.70 -13.33 -12.24
C ALA A 108 -3.30 -13.38 -13.72
N THR A 109 -2.32 -14.21 -14.10
CA THR A 109 -1.80 -14.26 -15.49
C THR A 109 -2.37 -15.41 -16.32
N GLY A 110 -3.04 -16.37 -15.69
CA GLY A 110 -3.57 -17.56 -16.37
C GLY A 110 -2.49 -18.51 -16.90
N LYS A 111 -1.23 -18.32 -16.50
CA LYS A 111 -0.12 -19.20 -16.88
C LYS A 111 -0.20 -20.49 -16.05
N SER A 112 -0.88 -21.53 -16.55
CA SER A 112 -0.87 -22.84 -15.88
C SER A 112 0.52 -23.48 -15.97
N GLU A 113 0.85 -24.32 -14.97
CA GLU A 113 2.09 -25.11 -14.89
C GLU A 113 2.31 -26.03 -16.12
N ASP A 114 1.28 -26.27 -16.93
CA ASP A 114 1.31 -27.21 -18.06
C ASP A 114 2.16 -26.75 -19.25
N ALA A 115 2.56 -25.47 -19.31
CA ALA A 115 3.31 -24.93 -20.44
C ALA A 115 4.82 -25.32 -20.47
N LYS A 116 5.34 -26.03 -19.46
CA LYS A 116 6.76 -26.42 -19.36
C LYS A 116 7.04 -27.92 -19.52
N LYS A 117 6.05 -28.74 -19.89
CA LYS A 117 6.23 -30.20 -20.03
C LYS A 117 6.14 -30.74 -21.46
N THR A 118 6.33 -29.91 -22.48
CA THR A 118 6.45 -30.34 -23.89
C THR A 118 7.78 -29.91 -24.48
#